data_AF-A0A5C7FXN1-F1
#
_entry.id   AF-A0A5C7FXN1-F1
#
_cell.length_a   1.000
_cell.length_b   1.000
_cell.length_c   1.000
_cell.angle_alpha   90.00
_cell.angle_beta   90.00
_cell.angle_gamma   90.00
#
_symmetry.space_group_name_H-M   'P 1'
#
loop_
_entity.id
_entity.type
_entity.pdbx_description
1 polymer ?
#
loop_
_entity_poly.entity_id
_entity_poly.type
_entity_poly.pdbx_seq_one_letter_code
_entity_poly.pdbx_strand_id
1 'polypeptide(L)'
;MYSWRGYQGAGLDADDPHRITLTASDQGEVVGTLTIGIDAGRGLMADHMYKEELDAFRREGGRLAEVTKLAFDHSVQSKHALASVFHLAFIYAREMHGCTDAVIEVNPRHRRFYERMLGFRRVGELKVNPRVNAPSFLLHVSLAYVAQQVEAVGGAFKRGIDTGERSFYPYFFSPEEERGIAARLLRTEAAEADR
;
A
#
# COMPACT_ATOMS: atom_id res chain seq x y z
N MET A 1 2.33 13.10 -12.06
CA MET A 1 2.20 12.43 -13.37
C MET A 1 0.83 11.71 -13.48
N TYR A 2 -0.27 12.48 -13.52
CA TYR A 2 -1.64 12.04 -13.95
C TYR A 2 -2.42 13.15 -14.66
N SER A 3 -1.79 14.33 -14.87
CA SER A 3 -2.46 15.50 -15.44
C SER A 3 -2.99 15.23 -16.84
N TRP A 4 -2.32 14.35 -17.60
CA TRP A 4 -2.74 13.95 -18.94
C TRP A 4 -4.01 13.08 -18.98
N ARG A 5 -4.47 12.58 -17.82
CA ARG A 5 -5.75 11.85 -17.67
C ARG A 5 -6.84 12.66 -16.94
N GLY A 6 -6.63 13.96 -16.74
CA GLY A 6 -7.62 14.84 -16.10
C GLY A 6 -7.67 14.77 -14.58
N TYR A 7 -6.80 13.97 -13.93
CA TYR A 7 -6.71 13.93 -12.49
C TYR A 7 -5.80 15.06 -11.98
N GLN A 8 -6.40 16.09 -11.39
CA GLN A 8 -5.65 17.06 -10.58
C GLN A 8 -5.27 16.38 -9.26
N GLY A 9 -3.97 16.22 -9.03
CA GLY A 9 -3.47 15.70 -7.77
C GLY A 9 -3.77 16.71 -6.67
N ALA A 10 -4.74 16.41 -5.81
CA ALA A 10 -4.94 17.18 -4.60
C ALA A 10 -3.68 17.03 -3.71
N GLY A 11 -2.91 18.10 -3.59
CA GLY A 11 -1.81 18.20 -2.65
C GLY A 11 -2.38 18.16 -1.24
N LEU A 12 -2.10 17.09 -0.53
CA LEU A 12 -1.94 17.15 0.92
C LEU A 12 -0.44 17.16 1.17
N ASP A 13 -0.06 17.98 2.14
CA ASP A 13 1.27 18.53 2.37
C ASP A 13 2.40 17.55 2.06
N ALA A 14 3.34 17.99 1.22
CA ALA A 14 4.57 17.25 0.92
C ALA A 14 5.47 17.07 2.16
N ASP A 15 5.13 17.76 3.26
CA ASP A 15 5.88 17.85 4.51
C ASP A 15 5.23 17.05 5.67
N ASP A 16 4.22 16.22 5.38
CA ASP A 16 3.63 15.35 6.42
C ASP A 16 4.57 14.17 6.71
N PRO A 17 5.19 14.09 7.90
CA PRO A 17 6.11 13.00 8.24
C PRO A 17 5.42 11.63 8.28
N HIS A 18 4.09 11.59 8.37
CA HIS A 18 3.31 10.36 8.34
C HIS A 18 2.99 9.90 6.91
N ARG A 19 3.52 10.55 5.88
CA ARG A 19 3.28 10.20 4.48
C ARG A 19 4.60 10.07 3.73
N ILE A 20 4.98 8.82 3.45
CA ILE A 20 6.19 8.53 2.71
C ILE A 20 5.87 8.09 1.28
N THR A 21 6.70 8.49 0.34
CA THR A 21 6.63 7.99 -1.05
C THR A 21 7.77 7.03 -1.29
N LEU A 22 7.40 5.79 -1.61
CA LEU A 22 8.29 4.72 -2.00
C LEU A 22 8.41 4.69 -3.52
N THR A 23 9.64 4.52 -4.00
CA THR A 23 9.94 4.45 -5.44
C THR A 23 10.46 3.05 -5.76
N ALA A 24 9.86 2.44 -6.78
CA ALA A 24 10.36 1.20 -7.35
C ALA A 24 11.27 1.54 -8.54
N SER A 25 12.50 1.03 -8.53
CA SER A 25 13.45 1.19 -9.62
C SER A 25 13.85 -0.16 -10.20
N ASP A 26 13.98 -0.23 -11.52
CA ASP A 26 14.59 -1.36 -12.24
C ASP A 26 15.77 -0.86 -13.06
N GLN A 27 16.95 -1.47 -12.89
CA GLN A 27 18.20 -1.06 -13.55
C GLN A 27 18.54 0.44 -13.46
N GLY A 28 18.13 1.11 -12.37
CA GLY A 28 18.37 2.55 -12.15
C GLY A 28 17.26 3.46 -12.68
N GLU A 29 16.30 2.92 -13.44
CA GLU A 29 15.13 3.65 -13.93
C GLU A 29 13.95 3.50 -12.99
N VAL A 30 13.23 4.59 -12.73
CA VAL A 30 12.02 4.56 -11.89
C VAL A 30 10.88 3.93 -12.67
N VAL A 31 10.48 2.73 -12.27
CA VAL A 31 9.38 1.97 -12.88
C VAL A 31 8.05 2.19 -12.17
N GLY A 32 8.07 2.76 -10.97
CA GLY A 32 6.86 3.12 -10.27
C GLY A 32 7.04 3.86 -8.96
N THR A 33 5.94 4.38 -8.44
CA THR A 33 5.88 5.06 -7.14
C THR A 33 4.61 4.68 -6.41
N LEU A 34 4.67 4.64 -5.09
CA LEU A 34 3.57 4.36 -4.19
C LEU A 34 3.72 5.28 -2.98
N THR A 35 2.66 5.99 -2.57
CA THR A 35 2.66 6.76 -1.32
C THR A 35 1.87 6.02 -0.26
N ILE A 36 2.42 5.86 0.94
CA ILE A 36 1.70 5.34 2.10
C ILE A 36 1.55 6.45 3.15
N GLY A 37 0.32 6.67 3.61
CA GLY A 37 -0.01 7.59 4.69
C GLY A 37 -0.44 6.83 5.94
N ILE A 38 0.02 7.26 7.11
CA ILE A 38 -0.30 6.66 8.41
C ILE A 38 -1.36 7.52 9.11
N ASP A 39 -2.39 6.86 9.65
CA ASP A 39 -3.43 7.52 10.41
C ASP A 39 -2.96 7.84 11.85
N ALA A 40 -2.14 8.88 11.97
CA ALA A 40 -1.59 9.38 13.24
C ALA A 40 -2.50 10.44 13.89
N GLY A 41 -3.83 10.25 13.83
CA GLY A 41 -4.82 11.17 14.41
C GLY A 41 -5.13 12.42 13.57
N ARG A 42 -4.48 12.58 12.41
CA ARG A 42 -4.74 13.64 11.43
C ARG A 42 -5.77 13.23 10.37
N GLY A 43 -6.15 11.96 10.34
CA GLY A 43 -7.02 11.37 9.31
C GLY A 43 -6.25 10.98 8.04
N LEU A 44 -6.96 10.29 7.15
CA LEU A 44 -6.52 9.77 5.87
C LEU A 44 -7.18 10.54 4.71
N MET A 45 -6.66 10.45 3.48
CA MET A 45 -7.30 11.11 2.33
C MET A 45 -8.71 10.60 2.09
N ALA A 46 -8.88 9.29 2.27
CA ALA A 46 -10.13 8.57 2.16
C ALA A 46 -11.19 9.02 3.16
N ASP A 47 -10.85 9.67 4.28
CA ASP A 47 -11.84 10.22 5.21
C ASP A 47 -12.80 11.20 4.53
N HIS A 48 -12.33 11.92 3.51
CA HIS A 48 -13.18 12.85 2.80
C HIS A 48 -14.43 12.19 2.20
N MET A 49 -14.32 10.94 1.76
CA MET A 49 -15.42 10.19 1.15
C MET A 49 -15.96 9.08 2.04
N TYR A 50 -15.12 8.52 2.92
CA TYR A 50 -15.37 7.27 3.62
C TYR A 50 -15.10 7.35 5.12
N LYS A 51 -15.25 8.54 5.72
CA LYS A 51 -15.03 8.74 7.16
C LYS A 51 -15.82 7.76 8.03
N GLU A 52 -17.09 7.52 7.72
CA GLU A 52 -17.94 6.62 8.52
C GLU A 52 -17.41 5.19 8.52
N GLU A 53 -17.00 4.69 7.36
CA GLU A 53 -16.41 3.36 7.21
C GLU A 53 -15.05 3.25 7.92
N LEU A 54 -14.20 4.28 7.82
CA LEU A 54 -12.89 4.30 8.49
C LEU A 54 -13.02 4.47 10.01
N ASP A 55 -13.95 5.30 10.48
CA ASP A 55 -14.24 5.47 11.90
C ASP A 55 -14.77 4.18 12.55
N ALA A 56 -15.39 3.28 11.79
CA ALA A 56 -15.74 1.95 12.30
C ALA A 56 -14.48 1.15 12.67
N PHE A 57 -13.49 1.07 11.79
CA PHE A 57 -12.22 0.39 12.09
C PHE A 57 -11.49 1.04 13.26
N ARG A 58 -11.43 2.38 13.31
CA ARG A 58 -10.80 3.11 14.43
C ARG A 58 -11.45 2.78 15.78
N ARG A 59 -12.79 2.74 15.82
CA ARG A 59 -13.53 2.39 17.05
C ARG A 59 -13.29 0.95 17.50
N GLU A 60 -12.99 0.05 16.58
CA GLU A 60 -12.60 -1.34 16.86
C GLU A 60 -11.12 -1.48 17.27
N GLY A 61 -10.38 -0.36 17.39
CA GLY A 61 -8.96 -0.34 17.75
C GLY A 61 -8.02 -0.49 16.56
N GLY A 62 -8.54 -0.43 15.33
CA GLY A 62 -7.75 -0.48 14.11
C GLY A 62 -6.82 0.72 13.96
N ARG A 63 -5.56 0.46 13.60
CA ARG A 63 -4.56 1.45 13.23
C ARG A 63 -4.39 1.42 11.72
N LEU A 64 -4.80 2.50 11.07
CA LEU A 64 -4.99 2.51 9.62
C LEU A 64 -3.77 3.07 8.90
N ALA A 65 -3.46 2.49 7.75
CA ALA A 65 -2.60 3.10 6.74
C ALA A 65 -3.33 3.17 5.40
N GLU A 66 -3.05 4.19 4.62
CA GLU A 66 -3.66 4.42 3.31
C GLU A 66 -2.60 4.37 2.22
N VAL A 67 -2.81 3.54 1.20
CA VAL A 67 -1.97 3.56 -0.01
C VAL A 67 -2.62 4.47 -1.06
N THR A 68 -1.87 5.46 -1.53
CA THR A 68 -2.30 6.46 -2.52
C THR A 68 -1.25 6.64 -3.63
N LYS A 69 -1.61 7.40 -4.66
CA LYS A 69 -0.69 7.90 -5.72
C LYS A 69 0.14 6.80 -6.42
N LEU A 70 -0.44 5.60 -6.63
CA LEU A 70 0.25 4.49 -7.29
C LEU A 70 0.45 4.72 -8.80
N ALA A 71 1.65 5.14 -9.20
CA ALA A 71 2.02 5.27 -10.62
C ALA A 71 2.95 4.12 -11.03
N PHE A 72 2.69 3.52 -12.19
CA PHE A 72 3.48 2.36 -12.66
C PHE A 72 3.56 2.30 -14.18
N ASP A 73 4.74 1.93 -14.71
CA ASP A 73 4.89 1.62 -16.13
C ASP A 73 4.40 0.20 -16.44
N HIS A 74 3.51 0.09 -17.43
CA HIS A 74 2.82 -1.14 -17.83
C HIS A 74 3.67 -2.06 -18.73
N SER A 75 4.94 -1.73 -18.99
CA SER A 75 5.88 -2.44 -19.85
C SER A 75 6.44 -3.74 -19.23
N VAL A 76 5.56 -4.71 -18.91
CA VAL A 76 5.75 -6.18 -18.79
C VAL A 76 6.87 -6.77 -17.89
N GLN A 77 7.96 -6.09 -17.53
CA GLN A 77 9.02 -6.59 -16.62
C GLN A 77 8.82 -6.20 -15.15
N SER A 78 7.71 -5.55 -14.83
CA SER A 78 7.60 -4.72 -13.64
C SER A 78 6.73 -5.34 -12.52
N LYS A 79 6.27 -6.59 -12.66
CA LYS A 79 5.42 -7.27 -11.64
C LYS A 79 6.14 -7.47 -10.30
N HIS A 80 7.40 -7.90 -10.32
CA HIS A 80 8.20 -8.10 -9.11
C HIS A 80 8.52 -6.78 -8.40
N ALA A 81 8.87 -5.73 -9.16
CA ALA A 81 9.10 -4.39 -8.63
C ALA A 81 7.83 -3.82 -7.96
N LEU A 82 6.67 -3.99 -8.61
CA LEU A 82 5.38 -3.57 -8.04
C LEU A 82 5.03 -4.35 -6.77
N ALA A 83 5.23 -5.66 -6.76
CA ALA A 83 5.00 -6.48 -5.58
C ALA A 83 5.93 -6.08 -4.43
N SER A 84 7.20 -5.80 -4.74
CA SER A 84 8.20 -5.38 -3.76
C SER A 84 7.86 -4.05 -3.11
N VAL A 85 7.41 -3.05 -3.88
CA VAL A 85 7.03 -1.74 -3.31
C VAL A 85 5.76 -1.82 -2.47
N PHE A 86 4.78 -2.63 -2.87
CA PHE A 86 3.61 -2.92 -2.02
C PHE A 86 4.02 -3.59 -0.72
N HIS A 87 4.90 -4.59 -0.80
CA HIS A 87 5.33 -5.29 0.38
C HIS A 87 6.10 -4.37 1.34
N LEU A 88 7.02 -3.56 0.81
CA LEU A 88 7.75 -2.57 1.60
C LEU A 88 6.80 -1.58 2.29
N ALA A 89 5.74 -1.14 1.60
CA ALA A 89 4.72 -0.27 2.19
C ALA A 89 4.02 -0.96 3.38
N PHE A 90 3.65 -2.24 3.25
CA PHE A 90 3.01 -2.99 4.34
C PHE A 90 3.95 -3.26 5.51
N ILE A 91 5.22 -3.57 5.24
CA ILE A 91 6.26 -3.70 6.28
C ILE A 91 6.39 -2.38 7.03
N TYR A 92 6.51 -1.26 6.30
CA TYR A 92 6.61 0.06 6.91
C TYR A 92 5.41 0.37 7.81
N ALA A 93 4.19 0.21 7.30
CA ALA A 93 2.98 0.44 8.08
C ALA A 93 2.90 -0.45 9.32
N ARG A 94 3.17 -1.75 9.19
CA ARG A 94 3.00 -2.72 10.29
C ARG A 94 4.11 -2.63 11.32
N GLU A 95 5.37 -2.60 10.89
CA GLU A 95 6.53 -2.74 11.77
C GLU A 95 6.96 -1.40 12.40
N MET A 96 6.83 -0.30 11.66
CA MET A 96 7.23 1.03 12.16
C MET A 96 6.09 1.72 12.90
N HIS A 97 4.88 1.66 12.33
CA HIS A 97 3.72 2.41 12.84
C HIS A 97 2.69 1.53 13.54
N GLY A 98 2.93 0.22 13.61
CA GLY A 98 2.02 -0.72 14.25
C GLY A 98 0.69 -0.87 13.52
N CYS A 99 0.52 -0.37 12.30
CA CYS A 99 -0.77 -0.42 11.61
C CYS A 99 -1.30 -1.86 11.53
N THR A 100 -2.61 -2.00 11.70
CA THR A 100 -3.33 -3.28 11.64
C THR A 100 -3.99 -3.49 10.29
N ASP A 101 -4.34 -2.40 9.61
CA ASP A 101 -5.16 -2.42 8.41
C ASP A 101 -4.63 -1.43 7.37
N ALA A 102 -4.68 -1.84 6.11
CA ALA A 102 -4.35 -0.99 4.97
C ALA A 102 -5.59 -0.75 4.11
N VAL A 103 -5.82 0.49 3.71
CA VAL A 103 -6.95 0.90 2.86
C VAL A 103 -6.49 1.58 1.58
N ILE A 104 -7.32 1.48 0.55
CA ILE A 104 -7.12 2.14 -0.75
C ILE A 104 -8.45 2.65 -1.30
N GLU A 105 -8.42 3.86 -1.86
CA GLU A 105 -9.50 4.35 -2.72
C GLU A 105 -9.17 4.00 -4.17
N VAL A 106 -10.04 3.24 -4.85
CA VAL A 106 -9.77 2.78 -6.22
C VAL A 106 -10.94 2.97 -7.15
N ASN A 107 -10.63 3.34 -8.39
CA ASN A 107 -11.61 3.34 -9.47
C ASN A 107 -12.16 1.91 -9.71
N PRO A 108 -13.47 1.72 -9.98
CA PRO A 108 -14.07 0.42 -10.28
C PRO A 108 -13.33 -0.43 -11.31
N ARG A 109 -12.67 0.21 -12.30
CA ARG A 109 -11.86 -0.46 -13.33
C ARG A 109 -10.72 -1.30 -12.75
N HIS A 110 -10.17 -0.90 -11.60
CA HIS A 110 -8.99 -1.53 -10.99
C HIS A 110 -9.33 -2.38 -9.76
N ARG A 111 -10.58 -2.36 -9.27
CA ARG A 111 -11.00 -3.10 -8.08
C ARG A 111 -10.58 -4.58 -8.09
N ARG A 112 -10.94 -5.30 -9.16
CA ARG A 112 -10.67 -6.75 -9.28
C ARG A 112 -9.17 -7.09 -9.23
N PHE A 113 -8.32 -6.16 -9.66
CA PHE A 113 -6.87 -6.34 -9.57
C PHE A 113 -6.43 -6.38 -8.11
N TYR A 114 -6.84 -5.42 -7.28
CA TYR A 114 -6.47 -5.39 -5.86
C TYR A 114 -7.10 -6.52 -5.05
N GLU A 115 -8.35 -6.88 -5.34
CA GLU A 115 -9.02 -8.02 -4.71
C GLU A 115 -8.26 -9.33 -4.98
N ARG A 116 -7.86 -9.55 -6.23
CA ARG A 116 -7.17 -10.79 -6.63
C ARG A 116 -5.70 -10.83 -6.23
N MET A 117 -4.97 -9.73 -6.46
CA MET A 117 -3.51 -9.73 -6.33
C MET A 117 -3.05 -9.56 -4.88
N LEU A 118 -3.85 -8.89 -4.05
CA LEU A 118 -3.48 -8.43 -2.71
C LEU A 118 -4.55 -8.73 -1.65
N GLY A 119 -5.62 -9.45 -2.01
CA GLY A 119 -6.65 -9.87 -1.06
C GLY A 119 -7.47 -8.74 -0.44
N PHE A 120 -7.48 -7.55 -1.06
CA PHE A 120 -8.33 -6.46 -0.61
C PHE A 120 -9.81 -6.85 -0.70
N ARG A 121 -10.62 -6.38 0.25
CA ARG A 121 -12.07 -6.50 0.25
C ARG A 121 -12.72 -5.13 0.19
N ARG A 122 -13.86 -5.02 -0.50
CA ARG A 122 -14.66 -3.79 -0.50
C ARG A 122 -15.32 -3.58 0.85
N VAL A 123 -15.19 -2.38 1.40
CA VAL A 123 -15.78 -1.98 2.69
C VAL A 123 -16.64 -0.72 2.62
N GLY A 124 -16.61 0.00 1.49
CA GLY A 124 -17.49 1.14 1.24
C GLY A 124 -18.34 0.98 -0.02
N GLU A 125 -19.47 1.69 -0.04
CA GLU A 125 -20.32 1.89 -1.21
C GLU A 125 -19.58 2.62 -2.35
N LEU A 126 -20.12 2.56 -3.58
CA LEU A 126 -19.58 3.33 -4.70
C LEU A 126 -19.85 4.82 -4.46
N LYS A 127 -18.81 5.66 -4.35
CA LYS A 127 -18.96 7.10 -4.18
C LYS A 127 -18.23 7.85 -5.31
N VAL A 128 -18.79 8.96 -5.76
CA VAL A 128 -18.13 9.84 -6.73
C VAL A 128 -17.21 10.77 -5.97
N ASN A 129 -15.90 10.63 -6.16
CA ASN A 129 -14.94 11.51 -5.51
C ASN A 129 -14.88 12.85 -6.27
N PRO A 130 -15.24 13.98 -5.64
CA PRO A 130 -15.28 15.29 -6.30
C PRO A 130 -13.91 15.81 -6.70
N ARG A 131 -12.82 15.37 -6.04
CA ARG A 131 -11.45 15.81 -6.37
C ARG A 131 -11.00 15.36 -7.76
N VAL A 132 -11.48 14.19 -8.16
CA VAL A 132 -11.09 13.51 -9.38
C VAL A 132 -12.25 13.35 -10.37
N ASN A 133 -13.45 13.77 -9.96
CA ASN A 133 -14.71 13.63 -10.69
C ASN A 133 -14.91 12.21 -11.25
N ALA A 134 -14.63 11.20 -10.43
CA ALA A 134 -14.65 9.79 -10.84
C ALA A 134 -15.22 8.91 -9.72
N PRO A 135 -15.92 7.81 -10.07
CA PRO A 135 -16.40 6.85 -9.09
C PRO A 135 -15.22 6.10 -8.46
N SER A 136 -15.34 5.81 -7.17
CA SER A 136 -14.36 5.06 -6.39
C SER A 136 -15.04 4.10 -5.42
N PHE A 137 -14.31 3.05 -5.03
CA PHE A 137 -14.63 2.19 -3.90
C PHE A 137 -13.53 2.32 -2.86
N LEU A 138 -13.91 2.26 -1.57
CA LEU A 138 -12.96 1.98 -0.49
C LEU A 138 -12.74 0.46 -0.39
N LEU A 139 -11.49 0.05 -0.54
CA LEU A 139 -11.06 -1.31 -0.24
C LEU A 139 -10.15 -1.34 0.98
N HIS A 140 -10.12 -2.49 1.64
CA HIS A 140 -9.41 -2.75 2.88
C HIS A 140 -8.72 -4.12 2.84
N VAL A 141 -7.54 -4.25 3.43
CA VAL A 141 -6.90 -5.53 3.76
C VAL A 141 -6.33 -5.49 5.17
N SER A 142 -6.46 -6.61 5.91
CA SER A 142 -5.79 -6.75 7.20
C SER A 142 -4.31 -7.05 7.00
N LEU A 143 -3.43 -6.35 7.71
CA LEU A 143 -1.99 -6.59 7.64
C LEU A 143 -1.58 -7.91 8.32
N ALA A 144 -2.42 -8.45 9.21
CA ALA A 144 -2.26 -9.81 9.73
C ALA A 144 -2.51 -10.88 8.66
N TYR A 145 -3.52 -10.68 7.80
CA TYR A 145 -3.75 -11.54 6.64
C TYR A 145 -2.55 -11.47 5.67
N VAL A 146 -2.06 -10.27 5.36
CA VAL A 146 -0.85 -10.10 4.54
C VAL A 146 0.33 -10.87 5.14
N ALA A 147 0.56 -10.77 6.45
CA ALA A 147 1.63 -11.49 7.14
C ALA A 147 1.51 -13.02 6.98
N GLN A 148 0.29 -13.56 7.12
CA GLN A 148 0.03 -14.99 6.92
C GLN A 148 0.35 -15.45 5.49
N GLN A 149 0.00 -14.64 4.49
CA GLN A 149 0.31 -14.94 3.10
C GLN A 149 1.82 -14.90 2.82
N VAL A 150 2.54 -13.96 3.43
CA VAL A 150 4.00 -13.90 3.33
C VAL A 150 4.67 -15.10 4.00
N GLU A 151 4.19 -15.51 5.16
CA GLU A 151 4.70 -16.71 5.83
C GLU A 151 4.49 -17.97 4.98
N ALA A 152 3.34 -18.07 4.31
CA ALA A 152 3.01 -19.21 3.47
C ALA A 152 3.81 -19.27 2.16
N VAL A 153 3.94 -18.15 1.44
CA VAL A 153 4.47 -18.16 0.06
C VAL A 153 5.51 -17.07 -0.26
N GLY A 154 5.86 -16.21 0.70
CA GLY A 154 6.86 -15.15 0.53
C GLY A 154 8.20 -15.68 0.00
N GLY A 155 8.71 -15.04 -1.05
CA GLY A 155 9.96 -15.40 -1.73
C GLY A 155 9.89 -16.66 -2.59
N ALA A 156 8.72 -17.30 -2.75
CA ALA A 156 8.57 -18.50 -3.57
C ALA A 156 9.03 -18.29 -5.02
N PHE A 157 8.73 -17.12 -5.61
CA PHE A 157 9.15 -16.77 -6.97
C PHE A 157 10.68 -16.79 -7.12
N LYS A 158 11.41 -16.17 -6.17
CA LYS A 158 12.88 -16.13 -6.16
C LYS A 158 13.50 -17.53 -5.99
N ARG A 159 12.79 -18.43 -5.31
CA ARG A 159 13.17 -19.84 -5.14
C ARG A 159 12.75 -20.74 -6.31
N GLY A 160 12.04 -20.20 -7.31
CA GLY A 160 11.54 -20.98 -8.45
C GLY A 160 10.38 -21.93 -8.10
N ILE A 161 9.67 -21.68 -7.00
CA ILE A 161 8.54 -22.50 -6.56
C ILE A 161 7.26 -21.95 -7.20
N ASP A 162 6.57 -22.80 -7.99
CA ASP A 162 5.23 -22.49 -8.47
C ASP A 162 4.22 -22.73 -7.34
N THR A 163 3.47 -21.69 -7.02
CA THR A 163 2.43 -21.72 -5.98
C THR A 163 1.05 -21.99 -6.56
N GLY A 164 0.91 -22.00 -7.90
CA GLY A 164 -0.37 -22.08 -8.60
C GLY A 164 -1.26 -20.83 -8.44
N GLU A 165 -0.86 -19.88 -7.58
CA GLU A 165 -1.64 -18.70 -7.26
C GLU A 165 -1.32 -17.51 -8.17
N ARG A 166 -2.38 -16.84 -8.62
CA ARG A 166 -2.27 -15.56 -9.33
C ARG A 166 -2.38 -14.39 -8.34
N SER A 167 -1.41 -14.28 -7.43
CA SER A 167 -1.30 -13.20 -6.44
C SER A 167 0.08 -12.51 -6.47
N PHE A 168 0.28 -11.47 -5.66
CA PHE A 168 1.61 -10.85 -5.46
C PHE A 168 2.43 -11.51 -4.35
N TYR A 169 1.81 -12.26 -3.44
CA TYR A 169 2.51 -12.83 -2.29
C TYR A 169 3.72 -13.72 -2.65
N PRO A 170 3.72 -14.52 -3.73
CA PRO A 170 4.92 -15.26 -4.14
C PRO A 170 6.11 -14.37 -4.52
N TYR A 171 5.84 -13.13 -4.93
CA TYR A 171 6.83 -12.11 -5.31
C TYR A 171 7.22 -11.20 -4.15
N PHE A 172 6.56 -11.30 -3.00
CA PHE A 172 6.94 -10.58 -1.80
C PHE A 172 8.25 -11.15 -1.25
N PHE A 173 8.98 -10.35 -0.48
CA PHE A 173 10.12 -10.80 0.31
C PHE A 173 9.78 -12.05 1.13
N SER A 174 10.73 -12.95 1.30
CA SER A 174 10.61 -14.07 2.24
C SER A 174 10.51 -13.57 3.68
N PRO A 175 10.00 -14.38 4.63
CA PRO A 175 9.93 -13.99 6.04
C PRO A 175 11.27 -13.57 6.64
N GLU A 176 12.38 -14.17 6.20
CA GLU A 176 13.73 -13.78 6.62
C GLU A 176 14.14 -12.41 6.07
N GLU A 177 13.92 -12.17 4.78
CA GLU A 177 14.19 -10.89 4.14
C GLU A 177 13.33 -9.77 4.75
N GLU A 178 12.05 -10.04 5.01
CA GLU A 178 11.12 -9.14 5.69
C GLU A 178 11.66 -8.70 7.05
N ARG A 179 12.03 -9.65 7.93
CA ARG A 179 12.63 -9.34 9.23
C ARG A 179 13.89 -8.49 9.09
N GLY A 180 14.74 -8.82 8.11
CA GLY A 180 15.95 -8.06 7.83
C GLY A 180 15.67 -6.63 7.34
N ILE A 181 14.62 -6.43 6.55
CA ILE A 181 14.17 -5.10 6.08
C ILE A 181 13.60 -4.29 7.25
N ALA A 182 12.70 -4.88 8.03
CA ALA A 182 12.11 -4.25 9.22
C ALA A 182 13.18 -3.78 10.21
N ALA A 183 14.16 -4.65 10.53
CA ALA A 183 15.26 -4.30 11.41
C ALA A 183 16.15 -3.15 10.87
N ARG A 184 16.27 -3.00 9.54
CA ARG A 184 17.00 -1.87 8.95
C ARG A 184 16.18 -0.59 9.06
N LEU A 185 14.88 -0.63 8.77
CA LEU A 185 13.99 0.53 8.88
C LEU A 185 13.97 1.08 10.31
N LEU A 186 13.82 0.21 11.32
CA LEU A 186 13.83 0.59 12.73
C LEU A 186 15.14 1.25 13.17
N ARG A 187 16.29 0.78 12.64
CA ARG A 187 17.59 1.40 12.94
C ARG A 187 17.77 2.76 12.30
N THR A 188 17.28 2.96 11.08
CA THR A 188 17.36 4.25 10.39
C THR A 188 16.52 5.30 11.13
N GLU A 189 15.31 4.96 11.56
CA GLU A 189 14.46 5.88 12.33
C GLU A 189 15.09 6.26 13.68
N ALA A 190 15.65 5.28 14.41
CA ALA A 190 16.37 5.56 15.65
C ALA A 190 17.56 6.50 15.44
N ALA A 191 18.31 6.35 14.34
CA ALA A 191 19.44 7.22 14.01
C ALA A 191 19.03 8.63 13.56
N GLU A 192 17.81 8.81 13.05
CA GLU A 192 17.24 10.11 12.69
C GLU A 192 16.61 10.82 13.90
N ALA A 193 16.07 10.09 14.88
CA ALA A 193 15.53 10.64 16.12
C ALA A 193 16.61 11.17 17.10
N ASP A 194 17.84 10.66 16.99
CA ASP A 194 19.00 11.09 17.80
C ASP A 194 19.74 12.32 17.20
N ARG A 195 19.24 12.93 16.12
CA ARG A 195 19.78 14.14 15.49
C ARG A 195 18.99 15.39 15.82
#